data_AF-K0KFD0-F1
#
_entry.id   AF-K0KFD0-F1
#
_cell.length_a   1.000
_cell.length_b   1.000
_cell.length_c   1.000
_cell.angle_alpha   90.00
_cell.angle_beta   90.00
_cell.angle_gamma   90.00
#
_symmetry.space_group_name_H-M   'P 1'
#
loop_
_entity.id
_entity.type
_entity.pdbx_description
1 polymer ?
#
loop_
_entity_poly.entity_id
_entity_poly.type
_entity_poly.pdbx_seq_one_letter_code
_entity_poly.pdbx_strand_id
1 'polypeptide(L)'
;MGRSAEQRYGNLVNSMDFVTDQLGPVGKLVDKMRDNPAPPGSWRVTPPDELKKMLAGVLEKLSALKDSAVRYETELKTREWKV
;
A
#
# COMPACT_ATOMS: atom_id res chain seq x y z
N MET A 1 0.84 -29.90 -1.56
CA MET A 1 0.25 -28.69 -0.93
C MET A 1 1.03 -27.40 -1.24
N GLY A 2 2.31 -27.42 -1.62
CA GLY A 2 3.13 -26.22 -1.86
C GLY A 2 2.69 -25.27 -3.00
N ARG A 3 2.36 -25.80 -4.20
CA ARG A 3 2.01 -24.97 -5.38
C ARG A 3 0.89 -23.94 -5.16
N SER A 4 -0.14 -24.28 -4.38
CA SER A 4 -1.25 -23.35 -4.12
C SER A 4 -0.87 -22.23 -3.15
N ALA A 5 0.06 -22.48 -2.22
CA ALA A 5 0.51 -21.48 -1.27
C ALA A 5 1.44 -20.47 -1.95
N GLU A 6 2.37 -20.96 -2.77
CA GLU A 6 3.28 -20.14 -3.60
C GLU A 6 2.50 -19.24 -4.57
N GLN A 7 1.49 -19.76 -5.25
CA GLN A 7 0.63 -18.97 -6.14
C GLN A 7 -0.16 -17.89 -5.41
N ARG A 8 -0.72 -18.20 -4.24
CA ARG A 8 -1.43 -17.22 -3.41
C ARG A 8 -0.50 -16.12 -2.92
N TYR A 9 0.73 -16.49 -2.53
CA TYR A 9 1.77 -15.54 -2.12
C TYR A 9 2.18 -14.62 -3.28
N GLY A 10 2.49 -15.19 -4.45
CA GLY A 10 2.83 -14.42 -5.64
C GLY A 10 1.71 -13.45 -6.03
N ASN A 11 0.44 -13.88 -5.96
CA ASN A 11 -0.71 -13.02 -6.20
C ASN A 11 -0.81 -11.87 -5.19
N LEU A 12 -0.55 -12.14 -3.90
CA LEU A 12 -0.56 -11.12 -2.85
C LEU A 12 0.52 -10.06 -3.10
N VAL A 13 1.77 -10.48 -3.36
CA VAL A 13 2.89 -9.57 -3.64
C VAL A 13 2.62 -8.73 -4.88
N ASN A 14 2.19 -9.36 -5.98
CA ASN A 14 1.85 -8.64 -7.21
C ASN A 14 0.72 -7.62 -7.00
N SER A 15 -0.27 -7.96 -6.17
CA SER A 15 -1.37 -7.03 -5.86
C SER A 15 -0.89 -5.83 -5.03
N MET A 16 0.01 -6.05 -4.06
CA MET A 16 0.61 -4.97 -3.27
C MET A 16 1.48 -4.05 -4.14
N ASP A 17 2.28 -4.61 -5.03
CA ASP A 17 3.11 -3.84 -5.96
C ASP A 17 2.25 -3.01 -6.91
N PHE A 18 1.19 -3.62 -7.49
CA PHE A 18 0.23 -2.91 -8.33
C PHE A 18 -0.42 -1.72 -7.61
N VAL A 19 -0.91 -1.92 -6.38
CA VAL A 19 -1.52 -0.84 -5.61
C VAL A 19 -0.50 0.26 -5.31
N THR A 20 0.73 -0.10 -4.96
CA THR A 20 1.80 0.86 -4.67
C THR A 20 2.11 1.72 -5.90
N ASP A 21 2.18 1.11 -7.09
CA ASP A 21 2.42 1.82 -8.34
C ASP A 21 1.30 2.81 -8.68
N GLN A 22 0.03 2.45 -8.41
CA GLN A 22 -1.11 3.35 -8.63
C GLN A 22 -1.12 4.55 -7.68
N LEU A 23 -0.49 4.45 -6.50
CA LEU A 23 -0.40 5.55 -5.53
C LEU A 23 0.66 6.61 -5.92
N GLY A 24 1.65 6.26 -6.74
CA GLY A 24 2.66 7.22 -7.24
C GLY A 24 2.04 8.41 -8.01
N PRO A 25 1.19 8.17 -9.02
CA PRO A 25 0.43 9.22 -9.69
C PRO A 25 -0.46 10.04 -8.76
N VAL A 26 -1.07 9.42 -7.74
CA VAL A 26 -1.92 10.11 -6.76
C VAL A 26 -1.11 11.16 -5.99
N GLY A 27 0.11 10.84 -5.56
CA GLY A 27 0.99 11.81 -4.90
C GLY A 27 1.27 13.04 -5.78
N LYS A 28 1.58 12.82 -7.06
CA LYS A 28 1.81 13.90 -8.04
C LYS A 28 0.57 14.77 -8.28
N LEU A 29 -0.63 14.19 -8.18
CA LEU A 29 -1.89 14.94 -8.28
C LEU A 29 -2.10 15.80 -7.04
N VAL A 30 -1.91 15.22 -5.84
CA VAL A 30 -2.04 15.94 -4.57
C VAL A 30 -1.04 17.11 -4.50
N ASP A 31 0.20 16.95 -4.98
CA ASP A 31 1.20 18.02 -5.01
C ASP A 31 0.80 19.21 -5.91
N LYS A 32 -0.05 18.98 -6.91
CA LYS A 32 -0.57 20.03 -7.79
C LYS A 32 -1.84 20.68 -7.25
N MET A 33 -2.47 20.11 -6.23
CA MET A 33 -3.66 20.69 -5.63
C MET A 33 -3.30 21.98 -4.91
N ARG A 34 -4.08 23.03 -5.18
CA ARG A 34 -4.03 24.26 -4.39
C ARG A 34 -4.98 24.10 -3.22
N ASP A 35 -4.59 24.65 -2.08
CA ASP A 35 -5.53 24.80 -0.98
C ASP A 35 -6.65 25.74 -1.41
N ASN A 36 -7.89 25.27 -1.32
CA ASN A 36 -9.08 26.02 -1.71
C ASN A 36 -10.15 25.84 -0.64
N PRO A 37 -10.06 26.62 0.46
CA PRO A 37 -11.00 26.50 1.55
C PRO A 37 -12.42 26.87 1.08
N ALA A 38 -13.31 25.88 1.06
CA ALA A 38 -14.70 26.12 0.68
C ALA A 38 -15.49 26.82 1.80
N PRO A 39 -16.50 27.65 1.44
CA PRO A 39 -17.34 28.34 2.41
C PRO A 39 -17.99 27.38 3.43
N PRO A 40 -18.31 27.85 4.65
CA PRO A 40 -19.07 27.07 5.61
C PRO A 40 -20.39 26.57 4.99
N GLY A 41 -20.71 25.27 5.16
CA GLY A 41 -21.90 24.63 4.59
C GLY A 41 -21.76 24.11 3.16
N SER A 42 -20.63 24.33 2.49
CA SER A 42 -20.31 23.73 1.19
C SER A 42 -19.57 22.39 1.33
N TRP A 43 -19.68 21.53 0.32
CA TRP A 43 -18.86 20.32 0.24
C TRP A 43 -17.37 20.70 0.22
N ARG A 44 -16.60 20.20 1.20
CA ARG A 44 -15.17 20.45 1.33
C ARG A 44 -14.40 19.27 0.77
N VAL A 45 -13.47 19.54 -0.14
CA VAL A 45 -12.43 18.57 -0.50
C VAL A 45 -11.40 18.59 0.62
N THR A 46 -10.93 17.42 1.04
CA THR A 46 -9.85 17.26 2.03
C THR A 46 -8.63 18.10 1.60
N PRO A 47 -8.04 18.90 2.48
CA PRO A 47 -6.88 19.73 2.15
C PRO A 47 -5.70 18.89 1.62
N PRO A 48 -4.86 19.45 0.73
CA PRO A 48 -3.72 18.73 0.17
C PRO A 48 -2.80 18.13 1.24
N ASP A 49 -2.55 18.84 2.34
CA ASP A 49 -1.70 18.34 3.43
C ASP A 49 -2.28 17.12 4.15
N GLU A 50 -3.60 17.08 4.32
CA GLU A 50 -4.28 15.92 4.90
C GLU A 50 -4.25 14.73 3.92
N LEU A 51 -4.45 14.98 2.62
CA LEU A 51 -4.31 13.96 1.60
C LEU A 51 -2.88 13.39 1.54
N LYS A 52 -1.84 14.23 1.71
CA LYS A 52 -0.44 13.77 1.81
C LYS A 52 -0.22 12.88 3.02
N LYS A 53 -0.76 13.24 4.18
CA LYS A 53 -0.68 12.41 5.40
C LYS A 53 -1.38 11.07 5.21
N MET A 54 -2.57 11.07 4.61
CA MET A 54 -3.30 9.84 4.29
C MET A 54 -2.49 8.95 3.33
N LEU A 55 -1.94 9.53 2.26
CA LEU A 55 -1.11 8.83 1.29
C LEU A 55 0.13 8.20 1.95
N ALA A 56 0.85 8.97 2.77
CA ALA A 56 2.01 8.47 3.50
C ALA A 56 1.64 7.30 4.42
N GLY A 57 0.53 7.41 5.17
CA GLY A 57 0.07 6.33 6.04
C GLY A 57 -0.36 5.07 5.29
N VAL A 58 -0.91 5.20 4.07
CA VAL A 58 -1.22 4.03 3.22
C VAL A 58 0.06 3.37 2.73
N LEU A 59 1.05 4.15 2.26
CA LEU A 59 2.32 3.62 1.78
C LEU A 59 3.09 2.91 2.90
N GLU A 60 3.09 3.46 4.12
CA GLU A 60 3.69 2.83 5.30
C GLU A 60 3.04 1.48 5.62
N LYS A 61 1.70 1.42 5.62
CA LYS A 61 0.96 0.16 5.84
C LYS A 61 1.23 -0.88 4.76
N LEU A 62 1.34 -0.47 3.50
CA LEU A 62 1.69 -1.37 2.40
C LEU A 62 3.11 -1.90 2.54
N SER A 63 4.07 -1.06 2.96
CA SER A 63 5.43 -1.49 3.26
C SER A 63 5.46 -2.53 4.38
N ALA A 64 4.78 -2.25 5.50
CA ALA A 64 4.71 -3.18 6.63
C ALA A 64 4.06 -4.52 6.26
N LEU A 65 3.04 -4.50 5.38
CA LEU A 65 2.41 -5.70 4.86
C LEU A 65 3.37 -6.51 3.97
N LYS A 66 4.15 -5.83 3.13
CA LYS A 66 5.18 -6.46 2.29
C LYS A 66 6.29 -7.09 3.14
N ASP A 67 6.77 -6.39 4.16
CA ASP A 67 7.78 -6.90 5.10
C ASP A 67 7.28 -8.15 5.84
N SER A 68 6.02 -8.12 6.28
CA SER A 68 5.35 -9.25 6.90
C SER A 68 5.25 -10.44 5.95
N ALA A 69 4.89 -10.19 4.68
CA ALA A 69 4.81 -11.23 3.66
C ALA A 69 6.18 -11.89 3.39
N VAL A 70 7.25 -11.11 3.26
CA VAL A 70 8.64 -11.62 3.10
C VAL A 70 9.08 -12.46 4.28
N ARG A 71 8.75 -12.02 5.50
CA ARG A 71 9.04 -12.79 6.72
C ARG A 71 8.33 -14.14 6.70
N TYR A 72 7.04 -14.18 6.35
CA TYR A 72 6.29 -15.43 6.26
C TYR A 72 6.86 -16.38 5.20
N GLU A 73 7.32 -15.87 4.05
CA GLU A 73 7.99 -16.67 3.03
C GLU A 73 9.28 -17.33 3.60
N THR A 74 10.07 -16.56 4.33
CA THR A 74 11.31 -17.04 4.95
C THR A 74 11.02 -18.12 6.01
N GLU A 75 9.99 -17.93 6.83
CA GLU A 75 9.55 -18.90 7.84
C GLU A 75 9.00 -20.19 7.21
N LEU A 76 8.30 -20.11 6.06
CA LEU A 76 7.82 -21.29 5.33
C LEU A 76 8.98 -22.10 4.74
N LYS A 77 9.90 -21.44 4.02
CA LYS A 77 11.07 -22.10 3.41
C LYS A 77 11.98 -22.77 4.44
N THR A 78 12.19 -22.15 5.60
CA THR A 78 13.03 -22.72 6.67
C THR A 78 12.37 -23.90 7.40
N ARG A 79 11.03 -23.97 7.43
CA ARG A 79 10.30 -25.13 7.97
C ARG A 79 10.26 -26.30 7.01
N GLU A 80 10.10 -26.06 5.69
CA GLU A 80 10.15 -27.12 4.68
C GLU A 80 11.52 -27.82 4.62
N TRP A 81 12.62 -27.11 4.89
CA TRP A 81 13.97 -27.72 4.93
C TRP A 81 14.23 -28.57 6.20
N LYS A 82 13.42 -28.42 7.26
CA LYS A 82 13.62 -29.18 8.51
C LYS A 82 12.95 -30.56 8.52
N VAL A 83 12.37 -31.00 7.40
CA VAL A 83 11.70 -32.31 7.24
C VAL A 83 12.54 -33.23 6.38
#